data_AF-A0A1V5TKT0-F1
#
_entry.id   AF-A0A1V5TKT0-F1
#
_cell.length_a   1.000
_cell.length_b   1.000
_cell.length_c   1.000
_cell.angle_alpha   90.00
_cell.angle_beta   90.00
_cell.angle_gamma   90.00
#
_symmetry.space_group_name_H-M   'P 1'
#
loop_
_entity.id
_entity.type
_entity.pdbx_description
1 polymer ?
#
loop_
_entity_poly.entity_id
_entity_poly.type
_entity_poly.pdbx_seq_one_letter_code
_entity_poly.pdbx_strand_id
1 'polypeptide(L)'
;MVVGGDATVSGGTTSLGNILVKDTEVSSVATKNLIVVGGSCINSAAAALVGGTKCGASWTEATGVGQGQFLIKGYADSTLTTGLALLVAGYDADDTVKATTYLTNKVVDTSKALKGTSSTLVAVEIEEA
;
A
#
# COMPACT_ATOMS: atom_id res chain seq x y z
N MET A 1 13.45 -21.03 -15.09
CA MET A 1 12.67 -20.17 -15.99
C MET A 1 11.21 -20.40 -15.66
N VAL A 2 10.61 -19.54 -14.84
CA VAL A 2 9.17 -19.65 -14.52
C VAL A 2 8.43 -18.98 -15.66
N VAL A 3 7.69 -19.79 -16.43
CA VAL A 3 6.89 -19.37 -17.58
C VAL A 3 5.63 -18.67 -17.07
N GLY A 4 5.44 -17.41 -17.46
CA GLY A 4 4.18 -16.69 -17.24
C GLY A 4 3.09 -17.28 -18.13
N GLY A 5 2.01 -17.76 -17.51
CA GLY A 5 0.83 -18.23 -18.24
C GLY A 5 -0.16 -17.08 -18.39
N ASP A 6 -0.42 -16.68 -19.64
CA ASP A 6 -1.55 -15.84 -20.01
C ASP A 6 -2.87 -16.55 -19.65
N ALA A 7 -3.63 -15.99 -18.72
CA ALA A 7 -4.98 -16.44 -18.39
C ALA A 7 -6.01 -15.51 -19.04
N THR A 8 -6.55 -15.91 -20.18
CA THR A 8 -7.70 -15.24 -20.82
C THR A 8 -8.98 -15.62 -20.08
N VAL A 9 -9.59 -14.67 -19.35
CA VAL A 9 -10.86 -14.90 -18.64
C VAL A 9 -12.03 -14.47 -19.53
N SER A 10 -12.74 -15.46 -20.08
CA SER A 10 -13.96 -15.25 -20.87
C SER A 10 -15.21 -15.44 -20.00
N GLY A 11 -15.92 -14.33 -19.74
CA GLY A 11 -17.37 -14.28 -19.56
C GLY A 11 -18.00 -15.10 -18.43
N GLY A 12 -18.08 -14.52 -17.24
CA GLY A 12 -19.00 -14.91 -16.17
C GLY A 12 -18.96 -13.83 -15.08
N THR A 13 -20.10 -13.49 -14.46
CA THR A 13 -20.21 -12.54 -13.32
C THR A 13 -19.60 -13.09 -12.03
N THR A 14 -18.45 -13.76 -12.15
CA THR A 14 -17.57 -14.15 -11.07
C THR A 14 -17.00 -12.86 -10.53
N SER A 15 -17.36 -12.49 -9.28
CA SER A 15 -16.53 -11.58 -8.49
C SER A 15 -15.09 -11.99 -8.73
N LEU A 16 -14.25 -11.09 -9.24
CA LEU A 16 -12.92 -11.39 -9.82
C LEU A 16 -11.91 -11.97 -8.80
N GLY A 17 -12.37 -12.49 -7.66
CA GLY A 17 -11.56 -12.79 -6.51
C GLY A 17 -10.82 -11.56 -6.04
N ASN A 18 -9.87 -11.75 -5.13
CA ASN A 18 -8.85 -10.75 -4.88
C ASN A 18 -7.96 -10.67 -6.13
N ILE A 19 -8.09 -9.61 -6.93
CA ILE A 19 -7.15 -9.35 -8.04
C ILE A 19 -5.80 -8.97 -7.41
N LEU A 20 -4.94 -9.97 -7.24
CA LEU A 20 -3.58 -9.79 -6.75
C LEU A 20 -2.68 -9.49 -7.94
N VAL A 21 -2.20 -8.25 -8.01
CA VAL A 21 -1.28 -7.79 -9.04
C VAL A 21 0.10 -7.63 -8.41
N LYS A 22 1.14 -8.17 -9.04
CA LYS A 22 2.51 -7.91 -8.60
C LYS A 22 2.88 -6.46 -8.86
N ASP A 23 3.81 -5.91 -8.09
CA ASP A 23 4.30 -4.55 -8.32
C ASP A 23 4.91 -4.39 -9.73
N THR A 24 5.47 -5.47 -10.28
CA THR A 24 5.96 -5.52 -11.67
C THR A 24 4.87 -5.45 -12.74
N GLU A 25 3.60 -5.64 -12.38
CA GLU A 25 2.46 -5.69 -13.31
C GLU A 25 1.52 -4.48 -13.13
N VAL A 26 1.91 -3.48 -12.32
CA VAL A 26 1.09 -2.30 -11.99
C VAL A 26 0.57 -1.53 -13.22
N SER A 27 1.29 -1.58 -14.33
CA SER A 27 0.87 -0.96 -15.61
C SER A 27 -0.44 -1.53 -16.14
N SER A 28 -0.77 -2.79 -15.84
CA SER A 28 -2.03 -3.44 -16.27
C SER A 28 -3.27 -2.88 -15.55
N VAL A 29 -3.06 -2.17 -14.43
CA VAL A 29 -4.11 -1.64 -13.56
C VAL A 29 -3.99 -0.13 -13.31
N ALA A 30 -3.18 0.57 -14.12
CA ALA A 30 -2.90 2.00 -13.98
C ALA A 30 -4.10 2.94 -14.19
N THR A 31 -5.29 2.43 -14.50
CA THR A 31 -6.55 3.20 -14.56
C THR A 31 -7.50 2.90 -13.41
N LYS A 32 -7.09 2.06 -12.46
CA LYS A 32 -7.91 1.58 -11.34
C LYS A 32 -7.43 2.20 -10.03
N ASN A 33 -8.31 2.21 -9.03
CA ASN A 33 -7.87 2.50 -7.66
C ASN A 33 -7.02 1.33 -7.16
N LEU A 34 -5.86 1.63 -6.57
CA LEU A 34 -4.89 0.63 -6.14
C LEU A 34 -4.76 0.63 -4.62
N ILE A 35 -4.60 -0.54 -4.03
CA ILE A 35 -4.15 -0.69 -2.64
C ILE A 35 -2.78 -1.35 -2.71
N VAL A 36 -1.75 -0.59 -2.35
CA VAL A 36 -0.36 -1.02 -2.33
C VAL A 36 -0.02 -1.43 -0.91
N VAL A 37 0.13 -2.73 -0.69
CA VAL A 37 0.47 -3.29 0.62
C VAL A 37 1.97 -3.61 0.66
N GLY A 38 2.65 -3.10 1.69
CA GLY A 38 4.07 -3.36 1.94
C GLY A 38 4.96 -2.11 1.85
N GLY A 39 6.18 -2.24 2.39
CA GLY A 39 7.16 -1.16 2.45
C GLY A 39 7.88 -0.92 1.12
N SER A 40 8.38 0.31 0.93
CA SER A 40 9.13 0.73 -0.27
C SER A 40 10.47 0.05 -0.48
N CYS A 41 10.97 -0.68 0.51
CA CYS A 41 12.25 -1.36 0.42
C CYS A 41 12.21 -2.51 -0.59
N ILE A 42 11.07 -3.21 -0.65
CA ILE A 42 10.88 -4.42 -1.47
C ILE A 42 9.87 -4.17 -2.58
N ASN A 43 8.82 -3.39 -2.32
CA ASN A 43 7.75 -3.15 -3.27
C ASN A 43 8.02 -1.88 -4.09
N SER A 44 8.23 -2.02 -5.39
CA SER A 44 8.53 -0.89 -6.29
C SER A 44 7.34 0.07 -6.46
N ALA A 45 6.10 -0.43 -6.33
CA ALA A 45 4.91 0.42 -6.29
C ALA A 45 4.90 1.26 -5.01
N ALA A 46 5.19 0.67 -3.85
CA ALA A 46 5.30 1.43 -2.60
C ALA A 46 6.43 2.49 -2.69
N ALA A 47 7.55 2.13 -3.32
CA ALA A 47 8.64 3.05 -3.59
C ALA A 47 8.21 4.24 -4.46
N ALA A 48 7.42 4.01 -5.52
CA ALA A 48 6.90 5.09 -6.36
C ALA A 48 6.01 6.08 -5.58
N LEU A 49 5.27 5.59 -4.58
CA LEU A 49 4.41 6.44 -3.75
C LEU A 49 5.19 7.29 -2.74
N VAL A 50 6.27 6.77 -2.16
CA VAL A 50 7.08 7.48 -1.15
C VAL A 50 8.31 8.20 -1.75
N GLY A 51 8.39 8.32 -3.07
CA GLY A 51 9.46 9.04 -3.76
C GLY A 51 10.80 8.29 -3.85
N GLY A 52 10.78 6.95 -3.77
CA GLY A 52 11.93 6.08 -4.02
C GLY A 52 12.00 4.87 -3.09
N THR A 53 12.99 4.00 -3.33
CA THR A 53 13.25 2.84 -2.46
C THR A 53 13.81 3.32 -1.13
N LYS A 54 13.02 3.22 -0.06
CA LYS A 54 13.42 3.55 1.32
C LYS A 54 13.37 2.30 2.19
N CYS A 55 14.41 2.08 2.99
CA CYS A 55 14.54 0.97 3.92
C CYS A 55 15.00 1.48 5.29
N GLY A 56 14.52 0.87 6.38
CA GLY A 56 14.97 1.17 7.74
C GLY A 56 14.89 2.67 8.08
N ALA A 57 16.03 3.28 8.43
CA ALA A 57 16.09 4.69 8.83
C ALA A 57 15.54 5.64 7.75
N SER A 58 15.85 5.41 6.46
CA SER A 58 15.35 6.26 5.38
C SER A 58 13.84 6.15 5.18
N TRP A 59 13.24 5.02 5.57
CA TRP A 59 11.78 4.88 5.60
C TRP A 59 11.21 5.73 6.72
N THR A 60 11.78 5.64 7.93
CA THR A 60 11.34 6.43 9.08
C THR A 60 11.50 7.93 8.85
N GLU A 61 12.57 8.36 8.19
CA GLU A 61 12.75 9.77 7.81
C GLU A 61 11.72 10.23 6.77
N ALA A 62 11.43 9.40 5.77
CA ALA A 62 10.51 9.76 4.69
C ALA A 62 9.03 9.71 5.12
N THR A 63 8.67 8.85 6.08
CA THR A 63 7.28 8.55 6.42
C THR A 63 6.90 8.88 7.87
N GLY A 64 7.90 9.13 8.72
CA GLY A 64 7.69 9.27 10.16
C GLY A 64 7.29 7.98 10.88
N VAL A 65 7.39 6.83 10.23
CA VAL A 65 7.02 5.50 10.76
C VAL A 65 8.27 4.71 11.15
N GLY A 66 8.38 4.39 12.43
CA GLY A 66 9.41 3.53 13.00
C GLY A 66 8.88 2.14 13.37
N GLN A 67 9.72 1.37 14.07
CA GLN A 67 9.38 0.03 14.54
C GLN A 67 8.09 0.02 15.37
N GLY A 68 7.21 -0.96 15.13
CA GLY A 68 5.95 -1.08 15.85
C GLY A 68 4.91 -0.05 15.41
N GLN A 69 5.11 0.60 14.26
CA GLN A 69 4.20 1.57 13.68
C GLN A 69 3.89 1.23 12.22
N PHE A 70 2.77 1.78 11.73
CA PHE A 70 2.35 1.65 10.35
C PHE A 70 1.82 2.97 9.77
N LEU A 71 1.90 3.11 8.45
CA LEU A 71 1.35 4.19 7.65
C LEU A 71 0.19 3.67 6.80
N ILE A 72 -0.91 4.42 6.78
CA ILE A 72 -1.96 4.32 5.78
C ILE A 72 -2.11 5.70 5.14
N LYS A 73 -1.88 5.82 3.84
CA LYS A 73 -1.93 7.12 3.15
C LYS A 73 -2.46 6.96 1.73
N GLY A 74 -3.45 7.77 1.36
CA GLY A 74 -3.93 7.88 -0.01
C GLY A 74 -3.09 8.89 -0.82
N TYR A 75 -2.89 8.56 -2.08
CA TYR A 75 -2.21 9.38 -3.08
C TYR A 75 -3.17 9.56 -4.25
N ALA A 76 -3.79 10.73 -4.34
CA ALA A 76 -4.71 11.06 -5.42
C ALA A 76 -3.96 11.29 -6.75
N ASP A 77 -2.75 11.83 -6.66
CA ASP A 77 -1.86 12.05 -7.79
C ASP A 77 -0.63 11.15 -7.63
N SER A 78 -0.64 10.00 -8.30
CA SER A 78 0.49 9.06 -8.28
C SER A 78 0.94 8.70 -9.69
N THR A 79 2.20 8.32 -9.84
CA THR A 79 2.71 7.80 -11.13
C THR A 79 2.26 6.36 -11.41
N LEU A 80 1.58 5.70 -10.46
CA LEU A 80 1.14 4.31 -10.57
C LEU A 80 -0.23 4.17 -11.21
N THR A 81 -1.11 5.13 -10.97
CA THR A 81 -2.48 5.10 -11.47
C THR A 81 -3.04 6.50 -11.65
N THR A 82 -3.96 6.65 -12.60
CA THR A 82 -4.79 7.84 -12.77
C THR A 82 -5.93 7.92 -11.74
N GLY A 83 -6.12 6.88 -10.92
CA GLY A 83 -7.05 6.86 -9.80
C GLY A 83 -6.35 7.14 -8.46
N LEU A 84 -6.99 6.74 -7.36
CA LEU A 84 -6.38 6.82 -6.02
C LEU A 84 -5.47 5.61 -5.77
N ALA A 85 -4.24 5.85 -5.32
CA ALA A 85 -3.37 4.81 -4.77
C ALA A 85 -3.31 4.90 -3.24
N LEU A 86 -3.71 3.83 -2.54
CA LEU A 86 -3.63 3.73 -1.10
C LEU A 86 -2.40 2.92 -0.70
N LEU A 87 -1.46 3.55 0.00
CA LEU A 87 -0.33 2.85 0.61
C LEU A 87 -0.72 2.33 1.99
N VAL A 88 -0.43 1.05 2.24
CA VAL A 88 -0.59 0.39 3.54
C VAL A 88 0.74 -0.28 3.87
N ALA A 89 1.51 0.32 4.77
CA ALA A 89 2.87 -0.11 5.01
C ALA A 89 3.24 -0.04 6.50
N GLY A 90 3.71 -1.15 7.04
CA GLY A 90 4.39 -1.19 8.34
C GLY A 90 5.89 -0.99 8.21
N TYR A 91 6.55 -0.72 9.34
CA TYR A 91 8.02 -0.74 9.39
C TYR A 91 8.56 -2.15 9.12
N ASP A 92 7.97 -3.16 9.75
CA ASP A 92 8.23 -4.58 9.50
C ASP A 92 7.01 -5.31 8.89
N ALA A 93 7.19 -6.59 8.55
CA ALA A 93 6.12 -7.43 7.98
C ALA A 93 4.91 -7.55 8.93
N ASP A 94 5.15 -7.77 10.23
CA ASP A 94 4.09 -7.86 11.24
C ASP A 94 3.31 -6.55 11.38
N ASP A 95 4.00 -5.41 11.27
CA ASP A 95 3.37 -4.09 11.29
C ASP A 95 2.46 -3.89 10.07
N THR A 96 2.86 -4.41 8.91
CA THR A 96 2.06 -4.34 7.68
C THR A 96 0.78 -5.18 7.79
N VAL A 97 0.86 -6.37 8.41
CA VAL A 97 -0.32 -7.21 8.68
C VAL A 97 -1.30 -6.48 9.61
N LYS A 98 -0.78 -5.81 10.63
CA LYS A 98 -1.59 -5.02 11.58
C LYS A 98 -2.18 -3.78 10.95
N ALA A 99 -1.45 -3.10 10.07
CA ALA A 99 -1.95 -1.98 9.26
C ALA A 99 -3.14 -2.42 8.39
N THR A 100 -2.99 -3.56 7.72
CA THR A 100 -4.05 -4.15 6.88
C THR A 100 -5.25 -4.54 7.74
N THR A 101 -5.01 -5.15 8.90
CA THR A 101 -6.06 -5.48 9.88
C THR A 101 -6.81 -4.23 10.33
N TYR A 102 -6.10 -3.14 10.63
CA TYR A 102 -6.69 -1.87 11.01
C TYR A 102 -7.58 -1.32 9.89
N LEU A 103 -7.06 -1.25 8.67
CA LEU A 103 -7.78 -0.77 7.48
C LEU A 103 -9.07 -1.57 7.21
N THR A 104 -9.04 -2.89 7.45
CA THR A 104 -10.20 -3.76 7.18
C THR A 104 -11.29 -3.62 8.25
N ASN A 105 -10.95 -3.18 9.46
CA ASN A 105 -11.86 -3.10 10.60
C ASN A 105 -12.33 -1.66 10.93
N LYS A 106 -11.73 -0.64 10.31
CA LYS A 106 -12.00 0.77 10.60
C LYS A 106 -12.15 1.56 9.31
N VAL A 107 -13.09 2.51 9.31
CA VAL A 107 -13.15 3.52 8.26
C VAL A 107 -12.01 4.50 8.51
N VAL A 108 -11.17 4.67 7.50
CA VAL A 108 -10.04 5.59 7.51
C VAL A 108 -10.28 6.71 6.52
N ASP A 109 -9.93 7.94 6.89
CA ASP A 109 -9.88 9.04 5.93
C ASP A 109 -8.57 8.93 5.14
N THR A 110 -8.68 8.48 3.89
CA THR A 110 -7.52 8.30 3.00
C THR A 110 -7.05 9.59 2.35
N SER A 111 -7.74 10.72 2.58
CA SER A 111 -7.25 12.03 2.15
C SER A 111 -6.10 12.55 3.03
N LYS A 112 -5.92 11.95 4.21
CA LYS A 112 -4.86 12.27 5.16
C LYS A 112 -3.88 11.11 5.32
N ALA A 113 -2.69 11.42 5.79
CA ALA A 113 -1.75 10.40 6.26
C ALA A 113 -2.19 9.92 7.64
N LEU A 114 -2.26 8.60 7.85
CA LEU A 114 -2.58 8.00 9.14
C LEU A 114 -1.38 7.20 9.63
N LYS A 115 -0.91 7.52 10.83
CA LYS A 115 0.10 6.71 11.50
C LYS A 115 -0.50 5.97 12.67
N GLY A 116 -0.37 4.66 12.64
CA GLY A 116 -0.84 3.80 13.70
C GLY A 116 0.27 3.14 14.50
N THR A 117 -0.09 2.75 15.72
CA THR A 117 0.75 1.92 16.59
C THR A 117 0.26 0.49 16.53
N SER A 118 1.16 -0.42 16.13
CA SER A 118 0.89 -1.84 15.92
C SER A 118 0.56 -2.61 17.21
N SER A 119 0.94 -2.12 18.38
CA SER A 119 0.63 -2.79 19.65
C SER A 119 -0.82 -2.59 20.09
N THR A 120 -1.39 -1.41 19.82
CA THR A 120 -2.74 -1.04 20.26
C THR A 120 -3.76 -1.00 19.14
N LEU A 121 -3.33 -1.08 17.87
CA LEU A 121 -4.16 -0.85 16.68
C LEU A 121 -4.93 0.47 16.78
N VAL A 122 -4.23 1.52 17.23
CA VAL A 122 -4.73 2.90 17.29
C VAL A 122 -3.97 3.72 16.28
N ALA A 123 -4.69 4.46 15.43
CA ALA A 123 -4.10 5.38 14.46
C ALA A 123 -4.46 6.83 14.77
N VAL A 124 -3.51 7.73 14.48
CA VAL A 124 -3.66 9.18 14.59
C VAL A 124 -3.49 9.76 13.18
N GLU A 125 -4.38 10.68 12.83
CA GLU A 125 -4.26 11.48 11.61
C GLU A 125 -3.02 12.37 11.73
N ILE A 126 -2.14 12.28 10.75
CA ILE A 126 -1.04 13.22 10.57
C ILE A 126 -1.50 14.20 9.50
N GLU A 127 -1.71 15.45 9.91
CA GLU A 127 -1.71 16.54 8.95
C GLU A 127 -0.28 16.67 8.42
N GLU A 128 -0.10 16.38 7.13
CA GLU A 128 1.15 16.72 6.47
C GLU A 128 1.19 18.24 6.32
N ALA A 129 2.20 18.86 6.93
CA ALA A 129 2.46 20.28 6.87
C ALA A 129 2.97 20.71 5.49
#